data_AF-A0A6J6YT41-F1
#
_entry.id   AF-A0A6J6YT41-F1
#
_cell.length_a   1.000
_cell.length_b   1.000
_cell.length_c   1.000
_cell.angle_alpha   90.00
_cell.angle_beta   90.00
_cell.angle_gamma   90.00
#
_symmetry.space_group_name_H-M   'P 1'
#
loop_
_entity.id
_entity.type
_entity.pdbx_description
1 polymer ?
#
loop_
_entity_poly.entity_id
_entity_poly.type
_entity_poly.pdbx_seq_one_letter_code
_entity_poly.pdbx_strand_id
1 'polypeptide(L)'
;MAIDNPAPYASYLKLPGLEIASASPELFLSRSGDFIKSSPIKGTAKDENFGDKDESENIMIVDLMRNDFSRITTAGSVDVPRLLGIEKHPGLFHLVSDITGKLKANTEWPEILNALTPAGSVSGAPKSSALKTISDLEQKERGPYCGVIGWSEGEQAIMSVGIRIFWSHQDGQIHFGTGAGITWKSDAQSEWQETQLKSEKLISIAGGKR
;
A
#
# COMPACT_ATOMS: atom_id res chain seq x y z
N MET A 1 1.19 12.61 14.16
CA MET A 1 1.16 12.10 12.76
C MET A 1 0.59 13.12 11.79
N ALA A 2 -0.65 13.60 11.95
CA ALA A 2 -1.29 14.48 10.98
C ALA A 2 -0.53 15.79 10.67
N ILE A 3 0.17 16.36 11.65
CA ILE A 3 0.92 17.62 11.50
C ILE A 3 2.33 17.38 10.93
N ASP A 4 3.08 16.45 11.54
CA ASP A 4 4.51 16.26 11.24
C ASP A 4 4.81 15.22 10.15
N ASN A 5 3.79 14.53 9.65
CA ASN A 5 3.86 13.57 8.53
C ASN A 5 2.51 13.50 7.78
N PRO A 6 2.09 14.59 7.12
CA PRO A 6 0.84 14.61 6.37
C PRO A 6 0.87 13.56 5.25
N ALA A 7 -0.25 12.86 5.09
CA ALA A 7 -0.43 11.84 4.08
C ALA A 7 -1.84 11.97 3.46
N PRO A 8 -1.98 11.71 2.14
CA PRO A 8 -3.24 11.89 1.41
C PRO A 8 -4.39 11.04 1.97
N TYR A 9 -4.08 9.87 2.55
CA TYR A 9 -5.07 8.95 3.12
C TYR A 9 -4.93 8.80 4.62
N ALA A 10 -4.47 9.87 5.31
CA ALA A 10 -4.43 9.88 6.76
C ALA A 10 -5.83 9.66 7.35
N SER A 11 -5.92 8.74 8.30
CA SER A 11 -7.19 8.40 8.95
C SER A 11 -6.97 7.94 10.39
N TYR A 12 -8.02 8.06 11.19
CA TYR A 12 -8.07 7.52 12.54
C TYR A 12 -9.35 6.71 12.68
N LEU A 13 -9.21 5.47 13.14
CA LEU A 13 -10.31 4.53 13.29
C LEU A 13 -10.30 3.99 14.71
N LYS A 14 -11.43 4.12 15.41
CA LYS A 14 -11.63 3.57 16.75
C LYS A 14 -12.82 2.63 16.73
N LEU A 15 -12.52 1.34 16.80
CA LEU A 15 -13.48 0.25 16.89
C LEU A 15 -13.39 -0.42 18.27
N PRO A 16 -14.40 -1.19 18.69
CA PRO A 16 -14.27 -2.04 19.87
C PRO A 16 -13.05 -2.97 19.74
N GLY A 17 -12.09 -2.88 20.68
CA GLY A 17 -10.89 -3.72 20.72
C GLY A 17 -9.82 -3.41 19.65
N LEU A 18 -9.97 -2.33 18.87
CA LEU A 18 -8.99 -1.95 17.86
C LEU A 18 -8.98 -0.45 17.64
N GLU A 19 -7.81 0.15 17.80
CA GLU A 19 -7.58 1.56 17.51
C GLU A 19 -6.45 1.68 16.49
N ILE A 20 -6.66 2.45 15.42
CA ILE A 20 -5.70 2.63 14.33
C ILE A 20 -5.49 4.12 14.07
N ALA A 21 -4.22 4.53 14.01
CA ALA A 21 -3.79 5.81 13.47
C ALA A 21 -3.00 5.56 12.19
N SER A 22 -3.47 6.07 11.06
CA SER A 22 -2.88 5.85 9.73
C SER A 22 -2.35 7.16 9.13
N ALA A 23 -1.15 7.09 8.54
CA ALA A 23 -0.61 8.10 7.63
C ALA A 23 -0.23 7.43 6.30
N SER A 24 -1.15 6.62 5.77
CA SER A 24 -0.92 5.89 4.52
C SER A 24 -0.76 6.86 3.34
N PRO A 25 0.33 6.72 2.56
CA PRO A 25 0.52 7.48 1.32
C PRO A 25 -0.16 6.81 0.12
N GLU A 26 -0.59 5.56 0.23
CA GLU A 26 -0.90 4.72 -0.92
C GLU A 26 -2.40 4.44 -1.06
N LEU A 27 -2.94 4.74 -2.23
CA LEU A 27 -4.31 4.41 -2.59
C LEU A 27 -4.42 2.91 -2.90
N PHE A 28 -5.13 2.18 -2.05
CA PHE A 28 -5.50 0.80 -2.38
C PHE A 28 -6.56 0.79 -3.48
N LEU A 29 -7.66 1.52 -3.26
CA LEU A 29 -8.79 1.57 -4.18
C LEU A 29 -9.58 2.87 -4.01
N SER A 30 -9.84 3.56 -5.11
CA SER A 30 -10.98 4.48 -5.21
C SER A 30 -12.01 3.90 -6.16
N ARG A 31 -13.29 3.94 -5.78
CA ARG A 31 -14.42 3.56 -6.63
C ARG A 31 -15.38 4.73 -6.78
N SER A 32 -15.81 4.99 -8.01
CA SER A 32 -16.93 5.86 -8.31
C SER A 32 -17.83 5.22 -9.37
N GLY A 33 -18.95 4.66 -8.93
CA GLY A 33 -19.85 3.89 -9.78
C GLY A 33 -19.17 2.60 -10.23
N ASP A 34 -19.02 2.43 -11.55
CA ASP A 34 -18.33 1.31 -12.18
C ASP A 34 -16.84 1.60 -12.45
N PHE A 35 -16.33 2.80 -12.17
CA PHE A 35 -14.91 3.12 -12.35
C PHE A 35 -14.12 2.87 -11.07
N ILE A 36 -13.02 2.14 -11.20
CA ILE A 36 -12.06 1.90 -10.12
C ILE A 36 -10.67 2.37 -10.50
N LYS A 37 -9.91 2.79 -9.49
CA LYS A 37 -8.50 3.17 -9.59
C LYS A 37 -7.71 2.68 -8.39
N SER A 38 -6.47 2.29 -8.61
CA SER A 38 -5.46 2.05 -7.58
C SER A 38 -4.17 2.77 -7.94
N SER A 39 -3.38 3.17 -6.94
CA SER A 39 -2.13 3.91 -7.15
C SER A 39 -0.98 3.30 -6.35
N PRO A 40 -0.46 2.13 -6.76
CA PRO A 40 0.66 1.49 -6.08
C PRO A 40 1.91 2.36 -6.03
N ILE A 41 2.61 2.27 -4.89
CA ILE A 41 3.90 2.92 -4.67
C ILE A 41 5.00 1.86 -4.64
N LYS A 42 6.00 2.02 -5.51
CA LYS A 42 7.25 1.25 -5.51
C LYS A 42 8.39 2.11 -5.99
N GLY A 43 9.44 2.21 -5.18
CA GLY A 43 10.50 3.21 -5.27
C GLY A 43 10.31 4.29 -4.21
N THR A 44 11.30 4.44 -3.33
CA THR A 44 11.36 5.52 -2.32
C THR A 44 12.77 6.08 -2.26
N ALA A 45 12.91 7.37 -2.54
CA ALA A 45 14.21 8.04 -2.59
C ALA A 45 14.19 9.36 -1.80
N LYS A 46 15.37 9.86 -1.44
CA LYS A 46 15.52 11.17 -0.79
C LYS A 46 15.45 12.34 -1.79
N ASP A 47 15.68 12.05 -3.07
CA ASP A 47 15.60 12.97 -4.19
C ASP A 47 14.72 12.36 -5.31
N GLU A 48 14.56 13.08 -6.42
CA GLU A 48 13.74 12.68 -7.56
C GLU A 48 14.43 11.65 -8.48
N ASN A 49 15.65 11.21 -8.16
CA ASN A 49 16.43 10.33 -9.01
C ASN A 49 16.19 8.87 -8.65
N PHE A 50 15.32 8.20 -9.42
CA PHE A 50 15.07 6.77 -9.31
C PHE A 50 15.95 6.00 -10.29
N GLY A 51 16.45 4.83 -9.87
CA GLY A 51 17.28 3.98 -10.71
C GLY A 51 16.48 2.88 -11.42
N ASP A 52 17.12 2.18 -12.35
CA ASP A 52 16.54 1.04 -13.09
C ASP A 52 15.88 -0.02 -12.19
N LYS A 53 16.39 -0.20 -10.96
CA LYS A 53 15.81 -1.13 -9.96
C LYS A 53 14.41 -0.67 -9.55
N ASP A 54 14.27 0.58 -9.13
CA ASP A 54 13.01 1.14 -8.64
C ASP A 54 11.94 1.14 -9.75
N GLU A 55 12.32 1.53 -10.96
CA GLU A 55 11.45 1.51 -12.13
C GLU A 55 10.99 0.09 -12.47
N SER A 56 11.92 -0.87 -12.48
CA SER A 56 11.60 -2.29 -12.76
C SER A 56 10.66 -2.88 -11.72
N GLU A 57 10.87 -2.56 -10.44
CA GLU A 57 9.97 -3.00 -9.36
C GLU A 57 8.58 -2.42 -9.48
N ASN A 58 8.48 -1.14 -9.83
CA ASN A 58 7.19 -0.48 -10.03
C ASN A 58 6.45 -1.07 -11.23
N ILE A 59 7.10 -1.24 -12.38
CA ILE A 59 6.54 -1.89 -13.57
C ILE A 59 6.04 -3.29 -13.24
N MET A 60 6.82 -4.07 -12.50
CA MET A 60 6.42 -5.43 -12.07
C MET A 60 5.13 -5.41 -11.24
N ILE A 61 4.97 -4.43 -10.33
CA ILE A 61 3.73 -4.29 -9.55
C ILE A 61 2.57 -3.80 -10.41
N VAL A 62 2.82 -2.89 -11.36
CA VAL A 62 1.80 -2.45 -12.32
C VAL A 62 1.26 -3.64 -13.11
N ASP A 63 2.14 -4.51 -13.63
CA ASP A 63 1.71 -5.68 -14.39
C ASP A 63 0.93 -6.69 -13.54
N LEU A 64 1.36 -6.93 -12.29
CA LEU A 64 0.61 -7.73 -11.34
C LEU A 64 -0.82 -7.16 -11.15
N MET A 65 -0.94 -5.85 -10.96
CA MET A 65 -2.21 -5.21 -10.66
C MET A 65 -3.11 -5.09 -11.89
N ARG A 66 -2.56 -4.93 -13.09
CA ARG A 66 -3.32 -5.02 -14.35
C ARG A 66 -3.96 -6.40 -14.50
N ASN A 67 -3.22 -7.46 -14.16
CA ASN A 67 -3.78 -8.82 -14.14
C ASN A 67 -4.91 -8.94 -13.10
N ASP A 68 -4.73 -8.41 -11.88
CA ASP A 68 -5.77 -8.45 -10.86
C ASP A 68 -7.03 -7.67 -11.28
N PHE A 69 -6.89 -6.47 -11.85
CA PHE A 69 -7.99 -5.66 -12.37
C PHE A 69 -8.76 -6.40 -13.48
N SER A 70 -8.03 -7.04 -14.41
CA SER A 70 -8.64 -7.71 -15.57
C SER A 70 -9.67 -8.79 -15.19
N ARG A 71 -9.57 -9.36 -13.98
CA ARG A 71 -10.49 -10.37 -13.46
C ARG A 71 -11.89 -9.80 -13.19
N ILE A 72 -11.97 -8.53 -12.79
CA ILE A 72 -13.20 -7.86 -12.33
C ILE A 72 -13.67 -6.72 -13.25
N THR A 73 -12.86 -6.33 -14.23
CA THR A 73 -13.19 -5.25 -15.17
C THR A 73 -13.63 -5.76 -16.54
N THR A 74 -14.37 -4.94 -17.27
CA THR A 74 -14.73 -5.19 -18.67
C THR A 74 -13.46 -5.28 -19.53
N ALA A 75 -13.48 -6.16 -20.53
CA ALA A 75 -12.33 -6.40 -21.41
C ALA A 75 -11.91 -5.11 -22.12
N GLY A 76 -10.62 -4.83 -22.14
CA GLY A 76 -10.05 -3.62 -22.76
C GLY A 76 -10.24 -2.33 -21.95
N SER A 77 -10.87 -2.36 -20.77
CA SER A 77 -11.04 -1.16 -19.94
C SER A 77 -9.89 -0.89 -18.97
N VAL A 78 -9.00 -1.87 -18.76
CA VAL A 78 -7.81 -1.69 -17.90
C VAL A 78 -6.83 -0.77 -18.60
N ASP A 79 -6.47 0.33 -17.93
CA ASP A 79 -5.52 1.32 -18.44
C ASP A 79 -4.54 1.74 -17.35
N VAL A 80 -3.40 2.28 -17.78
CA VAL A 80 -2.33 2.80 -16.91
C VAL A 80 -2.10 4.28 -17.28
N PRO A 81 -3.01 5.20 -16.88
CA PRO A 81 -2.95 6.60 -17.29
C PRO A 81 -1.71 7.34 -16.75
N ARG A 82 -1.05 6.77 -15.73
CA ARG A 82 0.22 7.27 -15.20
C ARG A 82 1.12 6.08 -14.88
N LEU A 83 2.32 6.07 -15.45
CA LEU A 83 3.35 5.08 -15.19
C LEU A 83 4.61 5.80 -14.71
N LEU A 84 5.20 5.33 -13.61
CA LEU A 84 6.45 5.88 -13.04
C LEU A 84 6.37 7.38 -12.71
N GLY A 85 5.21 7.88 -12.30
CA GLY A 85 5.08 9.29 -11.96
C GLY A 85 5.64 9.58 -10.57
N ILE A 86 6.46 10.63 -10.47
CA ILE A 86 7.13 11.03 -9.23
C ILE A 86 6.19 11.89 -8.37
N GLU A 87 6.01 11.49 -7.11
CA GLU A 87 5.28 12.27 -6.09
C GLU A 87 6.19 12.69 -4.96
N LYS A 88 6.16 13.98 -4.63
CA LYS A 88 6.88 14.54 -3.49
C LYS A 88 6.06 14.38 -2.21
N HIS A 89 6.68 13.78 -1.20
CA HIS A 89 6.15 13.67 0.15
C HIS A 89 7.07 14.38 1.16
N PRO A 90 6.62 14.59 2.41
CA PRO A 90 7.46 15.19 3.44
C PRO A 90 8.78 14.41 3.64
N GLY A 91 9.89 14.98 3.13
CA GLY A 91 11.25 14.45 3.31
C GLY A 91 11.67 13.34 2.34
N LEU A 92 10.85 12.96 1.36
CA LEU A 92 11.14 11.89 0.39
C LEU A 92 10.29 11.99 -0.88
N PHE A 93 10.63 11.19 -1.88
CA PHE A 93 9.89 11.04 -3.14
C PHE A 93 9.43 9.61 -3.33
N HIS A 94 8.30 9.44 -4.02
CA HIS A 94 7.68 8.16 -4.33
C HIS A 94 7.47 8.01 -5.84
N LEU A 95 7.77 6.82 -6.36
CA LEU A 95 7.34 6.41 -7.68
C LEU A 95 5.95 5.78 -7.58
N VAL A 96 4.99 6.40 -8.27
CA VAL A 96 3.57 6.04 -8.22
C VAL A 96 3.06 5.86 -9.65
N SER A 97 2.35 4.76 -9.85
CA SER A 97 1.66 4.45 -11.10
C SER A 97 0.18 4.31 -10.81
N ASP A 98 -0.68 4.76 -11.74
CA ASP A 98 -2.13 4.65 -11.63
C ASP A 98 -2.62 3.52 -12.52
N ILE A 99 -3.41 2.61 -11.96
CA ILE A 99 -4.14 1.58 -12.71
C ILE A 99 -5.62 1.89 -12.59
N THR A 100 -6.31 1.97 -13.72
CA THR A 100 -7.75 2.23 -13.78
C THR A 100 -8.48 1.10 -14.51
N GLY A 101 -9.77 0.95 -14.23
CA GLY A 101 -10.61 0.04 -15.00
C GLY A 101 -12.10 0.26 -14.76
N LYS A 102 -12.91 -0.28 -15.67
CA LYS A 102 -14.37 -0.26 -15.56
C LYS A 102 -14.88 -1.63 -15.14
N LEU A 103 -15.47 -1.73 -13.95
CA LEU A 103 -16.05 -2.95 -13.39
C LEU A 103 -17.04 -3.60 -14.35
N LYS A 104 -17.13 -4.94 -14.31
CA LYS A 104 -18.20 -5.67 -14.99
C LYS A 104 -19.55 -5.32 -14.35
N ALA A 105 -20.63 -5.48 -15.12
CA ALA A 105 -21.97 -5.28 -14.57
C ALA A 105 -22.21 -6.22 -13.38
N ASN A 106 -22.86 -5.71 -12.35
CA ASN A 106 -23.20 -6.43 -11.11
C ASN A 106 -21.99 -6.94 -10.30
N THR A 107 -20.78 -6.40 -10.48
CA THR A 107 -19.64 -6.75 -9.63
C THR A 107 -19.83 -6.21 -8.21
N GLU A 108 -19.81 -7.11 -7.24
CA GLU A 108 -20.02 -6.77 -5.82
C GLU A 108 -18.71 -6.59 -5.05
N TRP A 109 -18.79 -5.96 -3.88
CA TRP A 109 -17.63 -5.69 -3.02
C TRP A 109 -16.78 -6.93 -2.68
N PRO A 110 -17.35 -8.10 -2.35
CA PRO A 110 -16.54 -9.29 -2.09
C PRO A 110 -15.68 -9.70 -3.29
N GLU A 111 -16.19 -9.57 -4.51
CA GLU A 111 -15.44 -9.88 -5.73
C GLU A 111 -14.28 -8.91 -5.95
N ILE A 112 -14.52 -7.61 -5.73
CA ILE A 112 -13.49 -6.56 -5.84
C ILE A 112 -12.37 -6.83 -4.83
N LEU A 113 -12.72 -7.03 -3.55
CA LEU A 113 -11.73 -7.25 -2.49
C LEU A 113 -10.97 -8.57 -2.69
N ASN A 114 -11.64 -9.66 -3.06
CA ASN A 114 -10.98 -10.94 -3.33
C ASN A 114 -10.02 -10.89 -4.53
N ALA A 115 -10.29 -10.03 -5.51
CA ALA A 115 -9.40 -9.86 -6.66
C ALA A 115 -8.17 -9.02 -6.32
N LEU A 116 -8.35 -7.95 -5.53
CA LEU A 116 -7.33 -6.92 -5.33
C LEU A 116 -6.51 -7.09 -4.04
N THR A 117 -7.01 -7.83 -3.05
CA THR A 117 -6.30 -8.03 -1.77
C THR A 117 -5.37 -9.26 -1.77
N PRO A 118 -4.26 -9.20 -1.02
CA PRO A 118 -3.63 -7.99 -0.49
C PRO A 118 -3.03 -7.13 -1.61
N ALA A 119 -2.74 -5.87 -1.30
CA ALA A 119 -2.20 -4.92 -2.28
C ALA A 119 -0.85 -5.42 -2.85
N GLY A 120 -0.66 -5.27 -4.17
CA GLY A 120 0.51 -5.79 -4.87
C GLY A 120 1.85 -5.27 -4.31
N SER A 121 1.86 -4.01 -3.89
CA SER A 121 3.02 -3.32 -3.31
C SER A 121 3.52 -3.92 -1.99
N VAL A 122 2.67 -4.62 -1.24
CA VAL A 122 3.00 -5.17 0.09
C VAL A 122 2.99 -6.71 0.13
N SER A 123 2.60 -7.35 -0.97
CA SER A 123 2.71 -8.79 -1.16
C SER A 123 3.97 -9.19 -1.91
N GLY A 124 4.20 -8.62 -3.10
CA GLY A 124 5.19 -9.08 -4.08
C GLY A 124 4.59 -9.83 -5.28
N ALA A 125 5.44 -10.20 -6.23
CA ALA A 125 5.07 -10.86 -7.49
C ALA A 125 6.00 -12.06 -7.79
N PRO A 126 5.45 -13.23 -8.21
CA PRO A 126 4.04 -13.59 -8.28
C PRO A 126 3.36 -13.61 -6.90
N LYS A 127 2.13 -13.09 -6.80
CA LYS A 127 1.45 -12.84 -5.52
C LYS A 127 1.32 -14.09 -4.63
N SER A 128 0.92 -15.22 -5.19
CA SER A 128 0.73 -16.47 -4.43
C SER A 128 2.03 -16.97 -3.80
N SER A 129 3.12 -16.98 -4.56
CA SER A 129 4.44 -17.40 -4.07
C SER A 129 4.97 -16.43 -3.00
N ALA A 130 4.83 -15.13 -3.23
CA ALA A 130 5.29 -14.12 -2.29
C ALA A 130 4.53 -14.21 -0.95
N LEU A 131 3.21 -14.40 -0.98
CA LEU A 131 2.40 -14.60 0.23
C LEU A 131 2.76 -15.88 0.99
N LYS A 132 3.07 -16.96 0.27
CA LYS A 132 3.57 -18.19 0.90
C LYS A 132 4.89 -17.92 1.62
N THR A 133 5.86 -17.29 0.95
CA THR A 133 7.15 -16.96 1.55
C THR A 133 7.01 -16.04 2.77
N ILE A 134 6.12 -15.04 2.70
CA ILE A 134 5.79 -14.19 3.86
C ILE A 134 5.27 -15.03 5.02
N SER A 135 4.31 -15.92 4.76
CA SER A 135 3.73 -16.80 5.78
C SER A 135 4.74 -17.77 6.38
N ASP A 136 5.72 -18.22 5.60
CA ASP A 136 6.74 -19.16 6.06
C ASP A 136 7.83 -18.46 6.92
N LEU A 137 8.08 -17.18 6.68
CA LEU A 137 9.17 -16.42 7.31
C LEU A 137 8.72 -15.54 8.49
N GLU A 138 7.51 -14.98 8.45
CA GLU A 138 7.02 -14.09 9.50
C GLU A 138 6.47 -14.89 10.69
N GLN A 139 6.94 -14.55 11.90
CA GLN A 139 6.58 -15.26 13.13
C GLN A 139 5.24 -14.83 13.74
N LYS A 140 4.65 -13.75 13.22
CA LYS A 140 3.44 -13.13 13.76
C LYS A 140 2.51 -12.74 12.62
N GLU A 141 1.22 -12.80 12.88
CA GLU A 141 0.23 -12.23 11.98
C GLU A 141 0.42 -10.71 11.87
N ARG A 142 0.23 -10.18 10.65
CA ARG A 142 0.37 -8.75 10.39
C ARG A 142 -0.77 -7.90 10.98
N GLY A 143 -1.90 -8.52 11.33
CA GLY A 143 -3.09 -7.78 11.78
C GLY A 143 -3.53 -6.75 10.72
N PRO A 144 -3.76 -5.47 11.08
CA PRO A 144 -4.13 -4.44 10.11
C PRO A 144 -2.97 -3.99 9.20
N TYR A 145 -1.71 -4.31 9.55
CA TYR A 145 -0.56 -3.97 8.72
C TYR A 145 -0.62 -4.73 7.39
N CYS A 146 -0.36 -4.02 6.29
CA CYS A 146 -0.54 -4.50 4.90
C CYS A 146 -2.00 -4.87 4.53
N GLY A 147 -2.97 -4.51 5.39
CA GLY A 147 -4.39 -4.62 5.12
C GLY A 147 -4.93 -3.45 4.28
N VAL A 148 -6.23 -3.19 4.40
CA VAL A 148 -6.93 -2.11 3.70
C VAL A 148 -7.73 -1.28 4.71
N ILE A 149 -7.61 0.04 4.64
CA ILE A 149 -8.27 0.97 5.57
C ILE A 149 -8.98 2.07 4.77
N GLY A 150 -10.28 2.24 5.01
CA GLY A 150 -11.07 3.27 4.35
C GLY A 150 -12.55 3.11 4.59
N TRP A 151 -13.35 3.64 3.67
CA TRP A 151 -14.81 3.56 3.71
C TRP A 151 -15.35 3.11 2.35
N SER A 152 -16.55 2.52 2.39
CA SER A 152 -17.38 2.28 1.23
C SER A 152 -18.84 2.59 1.55
N GLU A 153 -19.54 3.18 0.60
CA GLU A 153 -20.98 3.45 0.67
C GLU A 153 -21.56 3.26 -0.73
N GLY A 154 -22.42 2.26 -0.89
CA GLY A 154 -22.95 1.88 -2.21
C GLY A 154 -21.83 1.59 -3.20
N GLU A 155 -21.78 2.36 -4.29
CA GLU A 155 -20.78 2.26 -5.36
C GLU A 155 -19.66 3.30 -5.25
N GLN A 156 -19.47 3.88 -4.07
CA GLN A 156 -18.41 4.83 -3.78
C GLN A 156 -17.49 4.25 -2.71
N ALA A 157 -16.18 4.46 -2.86
CA ALA A 157 -15.22 4.12 -1.83
C ALA A 157 -13.91 4.87 -2.00
N ILE A 158 -13.24 5.11 -0.89
CA ILE A 158 -11.82 5.47 -0.84
C ILE A 158 -11.17 4.61 0.23
N MET A 159 -10.17 3.83 -0.19
CA MET A 159 -9.43 2.91 0.66
C MET A 159 -7.94 3.02 0.40
N SER A 160 -7.17 2.96 1.48
CA SER A 160 -5.71 3.04 1.49
C SER A 160 -5.10 1.72 1.92
N VAL A 161 -3.85 1.49 1.53
CA VAL A 161 -3.09 0.33 2.01
C VAL A 161 -2.72 0.56 3.48
N GLY A 162 -2.84 -0.45 4.32
CA GLY A 162 -2.53 -0.44 5.76
C GLY A 162 -1.03 -0.36 6.07
N ILE A 163 -0.34 0.66 5.55
CA ILE A 163 1.07 0.95 5.80
C ILE A 163 1.22 2.30 6.49
N ARG A 164 2.36 2.51 7.17
CA ARG A 164 2.59 3.71 8.00
C ARG A 164 1.47 3.91 9.03
N ILE A 165 1.06 2.81 9.65
CA ILE A 165 0.01 2.77 10.66
C ILE A 165 0.57 2.39 12.03
N PHE A 166 -0.02 2.96 13.08
CA PHE A 166 0.05 2.43 14.43
C PHE A 166 -1.29 1.80 14.78
N TRP A 167 -1.29 0.67 15.48
CA TRP A 167 -2.51 0.09 16.00
C TRP A 167 -2.35 -0.42 17.43
N SER A 168 -3.46 -0.47 18.16
CA SER A 168 -3.52 -1.01 19.51
C SER A 168 -4.75 -1.90 19.66
N HIS A 169 -4.59 -3.00 20.38
CA HIS A 169 -5.67 -3.88 20.80
C HIS A 169 -6.25 -3.50 22.17
N GLN A 170 -5.96 -2.27 22.65
CA GLN A 170 -6.36 -1.78 23.98
C GLN A 170 -5.76 -2.61 25.13
N ASP A 171 -4.64 -3.27 24.88
CA ASP A 171 -3.86 -4.11 25.80
C ASP A 171 -2.65 -3.37 26.41
N GLY A 172 -2.58 -2.05 26.21
CA GLY A 172 -1.47 -1.21 26.63
C GLY A 172 -0.27 -1.24 25.69
N GLN A 173 -0.34 -1.96 24.56
CA GLN A 173 0.70 -1.96 23.53
C GLN A 173 0.30 -1.13 22.31
N ILE A 174 1.32 -0.56 21.66
CA ILE A 174 1.19 0.07 20.35
C ILE A 174 2.07 -0.72 19.40
N HIS A 175 1.46 -1.22 18.34
CA HIS A 175 2.13 -1.97 17.28
C HIS A 175 2.42 -1.05 16.10
N PHE A 176 3.51 -1.36 15.39
CA PHE A 176 3.94 -0.65 14.19
C PHE A 176 4.61 -1.65 13.24
N GLY A 177 4.25 -1.59 11.96
CA GLY A 177 4.79 -2.44 10.91
C GLY A 177 5.57 -1.63 9.87
N THR A 178 6.74 -2.14 9.48
CA THR A 178 7.55 -1.62 8.37
C THR A 178 8.15 -2.79 7.59
N GLY A 179 8.53 -2.53 6.34
CA GLY A 179 9.03 -3.56 5.45
C GLY A 179 9.67 -2.98 4.19
N ALA A 180 10.38 -3.85 3.48
CA ALA A 180 11.06 -3.57 2.24
C ALA A 180 10.72 -4.64 1.20
N GLY A 181 10.82 -4.29 -0.09
CA GLY A 181 10.60 -5.23 -1.18
C GLY A 181 11.89 -5.97 -1.49
N ILE A 182 11.88 -7.29 -1.40
CA ILE A 182 13.08 -8.09 -1.71
C ILE A 182 13.02 -8.54 -3.17
N THR A 183 14.04 -8.16 -3.94
CA THR A 183 14.27 -8.66 -5.30
C THR A 183 15.58 -9.42 -5.41
N TRP A 184 15.83 -10.04 -6.55
CA TRP A 184 17.07 -10.79 -6.80
C TRP A 184 18.35 -9.95 -6.62
N LYS A 185 18.27 -8.64 -6.88
CA LYS A 185 19.39 -7.70 -6.75
C LYS A 185 19.44 -7.02 -5.38
N SER A 186 18.57 -7.38 -4.44
CA SER A 186 18.54 -6.78 -3.11
C SER A 186 19.78 -7.15 -2.28
N ASP A 187 20.29 -6.16 -1.56
CA ASP A 187 21.33 -6.33 -0.54
C ASP A 187 20.68 -6.29 0.84
N ALA A 188 20.88 -7.32 1.67
CA ALA A 188 20.17 -7.48 2.94
C ALA A 188 20.37 -6.28 3.89
N GLN A 189 21.58 -5.73 3.92
CA GLN A 189 21.90 -4.59 4.80
C GLN A 189 21.19 -3.32 4.33
N SER A 190 21.15 -3.09 3.01
CA SER A 190 20.49 -1.96 2.39
C SER A 190 18.97 -2.01 2.60
N GLU A 191 18.36 -3.19 2.41
CA GLU A 191 16.91 -3.37 2.65
C GLU A 191 16.56 -3.17 4.14
N TRP A 192 17.43 -3.63 5.05
CA TRP A 192 17.27 -3.34 6.48
C TRP A 192 17.31 -1.83 6.77
N GLN A 193 18.28 -1.11 6.22
CA GLN A 193 18.36 0.35 6.37
C GLN A 193 17.14 1.06 5.78
N GLU A 194 16.57 0.57 4.68
CA GLU A 194 15.33 1.11 4.12
C GLU A 194 14.14 0.94 5.07
N THR A 195 14.01 -0.24 5.72
CA THR A 195 12.95 -0.44 6.72
C THR A 195 13.10 0.51 7.90
N GLN A 196 14.34 0.77 8.34
CA GLN A 196 14.63 1.74 9.40
C GLN A 196 14.25 3.15 8.96
N LEU A 197 14.70 3.60 7.78
CA LEU A 197 14.40 4.91 7.21
C LEU A 197 12.88 5.18 7.11
N LYS A 198 12.11 4.18 6.66
CA LYS A 198 10.63 4.26 6.58
C LYS A 198 9.96 4.39 7.95
N SER A 199 10.60 3.88 9.00
CA SER A 199 10.07 3.85 10.37
C SER A 199 10.51 5.04 11.23
N GLU A 200 11.71 5.57 11.01
CA GLU A 200 12.38 6.54 11.89
C GLU A 200 11.51 7.75 12.22
N LYS A 201 10.95 8.42 11.20
CA LYS A 201 10.13 9.62 11.43
C LYS A 201 8.84 9.30 12.19
N LEU A 202 8.17 8.19 11.86
CA LEU A 202 6.92 7.79 12.50
C LEU A 202 7.14 7.39 13.96
N ILE A 203 8.19 6.61 14.23
CA ILE A 203 8.58 6.21 15.59
C ILE A 203 8.98 7.45 16.41
N SER A 204 9.72 8.40 15.84
CA SER A 204 10.06 9.67 16.51
C SER A 204 8.81 10.43 16.94
N ILE A 205 7.82 10.55 16.05
CA ILE A 205 6.54 11.22 16.32
C ILE A 205 5.79 10.50 17.46
N ALA A 206 5.73 9.16 17.43
CA ALA A 206 5.07 8.39 18.49
C ALA A 206 5.79 8.51 19.84
N GLY A 207 7.12 8.66 19.83
CA GLY A 207 7.93 8.91 21.02
C GLY A 207 7.92 10.36 21.53
N GLY A 208 7.12 11.25 20.94
CA GLY A 208 6.99 12.65 21.35
C GLY A 208 8.17 13.56 20.94
N LYS A 209 9.07 13.08 20.08
CA LYS A 209 10.19 13.86 19.54
C LYS A 209 9.76 14.48 18.20
N ARG A 210 9.67 15.83 18.17
CA ARG A 210 9.32 16.60 16.96
C ARG A 210 10.50 16.69 16.00
#